data_AF-A0A8S1F482-F1
#
_entry.id   AF-A0A8S1F482-F1
#
_cell.length_a   1.000
_cell.length_b   1.000
_cell.length_c   1.000
_cell.angle_alpha   90.00
_cell.angle_beta   90.00
_cell.angle_gamma   90.00
#
_symmetry.space_group_name_H-M   'P 1'
#
loop_
_entity.id
_entity.type
_entity.pdbx_description
1 polymer ?
#
loop_
_entity_poly.entity_id
_entity_poly.type
_entity_poly.pdbx_seq_one_letter_code
_entity_poly.pdbx_strand_id
1 'polypeptide(L)'
;MMSLKRLKSIGEELLAIQAEISEYRKNVEQIESMMNSDLHCARISGYLPNLKIKLLNCMNQQYLLIEEKRDELDSLLGALQTLYLEQTSAIFCGDVKIAIDFCRNLKNYTQTPDGECPTLKFHEEHAISRMLNDLSIFAQ
;
A
#
# COMPACT_ATOMS: atom_id res chain seq x y z
N MET A 1 19.43 6.38 -3.99
CA MET A 1 18.52 7.54 -3.96
C MET A 1 17.12 7.26 -4.55
N MET A 2 17.01 6.56 -5.70
CA MET A 2 15.69 6.23 -6.28
C MET A 2 14.84 5.27 -5.44
N SER A 3 15.46 4.26 -4.81
CA SER A 3 14.74 3.21 -4.04
C SER A 3 13.97 3.77 -2.82
N LEU A 4 14.52 4.75 -2.12
CA LEU A 4 13.89 5.36 -0.93
C LEU A 4 12.71 6.28 -1.29
N LYS A 5 12.84 7.07 -2.36
CA LYS A 5 11.73 7.89 -2.87
C LYS A 5 10.59 6.99 -3.36
N ARG A 6 10.93 5.88 -4.03
CA ARG A 6 9.95 4.89 -4.48
C ARG A 6 9.26 4.20 -3.30
N LEU A 7 9.98 3.84 -2.24
CA LEU A 7 9.39 3.27 -1.02
C LEU A 7 8.31 4.18 -0.41
N LYS A 8 8.57 5.49 -0.31
CA LYS A 8 7.58 6.46 0.16
C LYS A 8 6.36 6.51 -0.78
N SER A 9 6.59 6.59 -2.09
CA SER A 9 5.53 6.59 -3.12
C SER A 9 4.64 5.35 -3.04
N ILE A 10 5.23 4.16 -2.86
CA ILE A 10 4.46 2.91 -2.74
C ILE A 10 3.58 2.93 -1.49
N GLY A 11 4.07 3.46 -0.36
CA GLY A 11 3.25 3.62 0.84
C GLY A 11 2.01 4.50 0.58
N GLU A 12 2.18 5.62 -0.11
CA GLU A 12 1.08 6.53 -0.49
C GLU A 12 0.11 5.90 -1.50
N GLU A 13 0.64 5.17 -2.49
CA GLU A 13 -0.16 4.42 -3.48
C GLU A 13 -1.02 3.34 -2.80
N LEU A 14 -0.43 2.56 -1.88
CA LEU A 14 -1.16 1.51 -1.15
C LEU A 14 -2.26 2.08 -0.25
N LEU A 15 -2.04 3.25 0.36
CA LEU A 15 -3.06 3.96 1.13
C LEU A 15 -4.23 4.41 0.25
N ALA A 16 -3.94 4.94 -0.94
CA ALA A 16 -4.97 5.33 -1.89
C ALA A 16 -5.80 4.12 -2.36
N ILE A 17 -5.14 3.02 -2.70
CA ILE A 17 -5.79 1.76 -3.07
C ILE A 17 -6.68 1.24 -1.91
N GLN A 18 -6.21 1.29 -0.67
CA GLN A 18 -6.98 0.88 0.50
C GLN A 18 -8.26 1.72 0.67
N ALA A 19 -8.17 3.04 0.46
CA ALA A 19 -9.31 3.94 0.54
C ALA A 19 -10.38 3.57 -0.52
N GLU A 20 -9.96 3.30 -1.76
CA GLU A 20 -10.86 2.85 -2.83
C GLU A 20 -11.52 1.50 -2.51
N ILE A 21 -10.75 0.50 -2.05
CA ILE A 21 -11.29 -0.81 -1.63
C ILE A 21 -12.34 -0.63 -0.53
N SER A 22 -12.06 0.23 0.45
CA SER A 22 -12.98 0.52 1.56
C SER A 22 -14.29 1.15 1.06
N GLU A 23 -14.21 2.06 0.09
CA GLU A 23 -15.38 2.67 -0.53
C GLU A 23 -16.20 1.64 -1.33
N TYR A 24 -15.55 0.80 -2.15
CA TYR A 24 -16.23 -0.26 -2.88
C TYR A 24 -16.91 -1.24 -1.94
N ARG A 25 -16.26 -1.64 -0.84
CA ARG A 25 -16.83 -2.54 0.17
C ARG A 25 -18.09 -1.95 0.80
N LYS A 26 -18.04 -0.69 1.23
CA LYS A 26 -19.20 0.03 1.77
C LYS A 26 -20.36 0.09 0.77
N ASN A 27 -20.06 0.34 -0.51
CA ASN A 27 -21.08 0.39 -1.55
C ASN A 27 -21.71 -1.00 -1.81
N VAL A 28 -20.91 -2.07 -1.74
CA VAL A 28 -21.42 -3.45 -1.83
C VAL A 28 -22.34 -3.76 -0.65
N GLU A 29 -21.94 -3.43 0.58
CA GLU A 29 -22.77 -3.63 1.79
C GLU A 29 -24.10 -2.87 1.70
N GLN A 30 -24.09 -1.64 1.18
CA GLN A 30 -25.30 -0.87 0.94
C GLN A 30 -26.22 -1.52 -0.09
N ILE A 31 -25.66 -2.04 -1.19
CA ILE A 31 -26.44 -2.77 -2.19
C ILE A 31 -27.06 -4.03 -1.59
N GLU A 32 -26.30 -4.79 -0.80
CA GLU A 32 -26.81 -5.98 -0.10
C GLU A 32 -27.93 -5.62 0.86
N SER A 33 -27.77 -4.55 1.64
CA SER A 33 -28.82 -4.04 2.52
C SER A 33 -30.08 -3.64 1.75
N MET A 34 -29.95 -3.00 0.59
CA MET A 34 -31.10 -2.62 -0.25
C MET A 34 -31.79 -3.84 -0.85
N MET A 35 -31.01 -4.83 -1.31
CA MET A 35 -31.54 -6.08 -1.86
C MET A 35 -32.30 -6.91 -0.81
N ASN A 36 -31.89 -6.84 0.45
CA ASN A 36 -32.52 -7.55 1.56
C ASN A 36 -33.66 -6.74 2.23
N SER A 37 -33.92 -5.52 1.78
CA SER A 37 -35.00 -4.69 2.33
C SER A 37 -36.34 -4.97 1.64
N ASP A 38 -37.44 -4.90 2.38
CA ASP A 38 -38.82 -5.06 1.84
C ASP A 38 -39.23 -3.93 0.88
N LEU A 39 -38.38 -2.91 0.70
CA LEU A 39 -38.53 -1.82 -0.28
C LEU A 39 -38.15 -2.29 -1.70
N HIS A 40 -38.75 -3.39 -2.15
CA HIS A 40 -38.49 -3.95 -3.47
C HIS A 40 -39.24 -3.20 -4.56
N CYS A 41 -38.60 -2.20 -5.17
CA CYS A 41 -39.05 -1.68 -6.46
C CYS A 41 -38.54 -2.63 -7.56
N ALA A 42 -39.42 -3.40 -8.20
CA ALA A 42 -39.07 -4.42 -9.21
C ALA A 42 -38.15 -3.92 -10.33
N ARG A 43 -38.22 -2.63 -10.64
CA ARG A 43 -37.39 -1.95 -11.64
C ARG A 43 -35.95 -1.72 -11.18
N ILE A 44 -35.66 -1.71 -9.88
CA ILE A 44 -34.31 -1.55 -9.30
C ILE A 44 -33.69 -2.92 -8.98
N SER A 45 -34.51 -3.92 -8.65
CA SER A 45 -34.06 -5.28 -8.30
C SER A 45 -33.23 -5.97 -9.39
N GLY A 46 -33.45 -5.64 -10.67
CA GLY A 46 -32.63 -6.16 -11.77
C GLY A 46 -31.27 -5.44 -11.95
N TYR A 47 -31.10 -4.22 -11.42
CA TYR A 47 -29.88 -3.43 -11.57
C TYR A 47 -28.90 -3.61 -10.42
N LEU A 48 -29.39 -3.80 -9.19
CA LEU A 48 -28.56 -3.96 -7.99
C LEU A 48 -27.55 -5.13 -8.10
N PRO A 49 -27.92 -6.33 -8.59
CA PRO A 49 -26.95 -7.42 -8.78
C PRO A 49 -25.85 -7.06 -9.78
N ASN A 50 -26.21 -6.41 -10.89
CA ASN A 50 -25.25 -5.97 -11.91
C ASN A 50 -24.30 -4.90 -11.37
N LEU A 51 -24.81 -3.97 -10.56
CA LEU A 51 -23.99 -2.96 -9.90
C LEU A 51 -23.02 -3.59 -8.88
N LYS A 52 -23.49 -4.54 -8.08
CA LYS A 52 -22.66 -5.31 -7.15
C LYS A 52 -21.52 -6.02 -7.89
N ILE A 53 -21.82 -6.74 -8.98
CA ILE A 53 -20.81 -7.42 -9.80
C ILE A 53 -19.76 -6.43 -10.32
N LYS A 54 -20.18 -5.25 -10.81
CA LYS A 54 -19.24 -4.22 -11.28
C LYS A 54 -18.33 -3.72 -10.16
N LEU A 55 -18.86 -3.44 -8.98
CA LEU A 55 -18.07 -2.98 -7.83
C LEU A 55 -17.08 -4.06 -7.36
N LEU A 56 -17.51 -5.33 -7.31
CA LEU A 56 -16.61 -6.45 -7.00
C LEU A 56 -15.48 -6.57 -8.03
N ASN A 57 -15.76 -6.35 -9.31
CA ASN A 57 -14.72 -6.34 -10.34
C ASN A 57 -13.75 -5.16 -10.16
N CYS A 58 -14.23 -3.97 -9.84
CA CYS A 58 -13.37 -2.82 -9.52
C CYS A 58 -12.49 -3.11 -8.30
N MET A 59 -13.05 -3.72 -7.25
CA MET A 59 -12.29 -4.12 -6.06
C MET A 59 -11.23 -5.18 -6.40
N ASN A 60 -11.54 -6.16 -7.26
CA ASN A 60 -10.55 -7.13 -7.75
C ASN A 60 -9.41 -6.47 -8.54
N GLN A 61 -9.70 -5.43 -9.34
CA GLN A 61 -8.66 -4.67 -10.03
C GLN A 61 -7.73 -3.95 -9.04
N GLN A 62 -8.27 -3.42 -7.94
CA GLN A 62 -7.46 -2.84 -6.87
C GLN A 62 -6.56 -3.88 -6.19
N TYR A 63 -7.06 -5.09 -5.94
CA TYR A 63 -6.23 -6.17 -5.40
C TYR A 63 -5.09 -6.58 -6.35
N LEU A 64 -5.30 -6.55 -7.67
CA LEU A 64 -4.22 -6.77 -8.64
C LEU A 64 -3.14 -5.68 -8.56
N LEU A 65 -3.53 -4.41 -8.36
CA LEU A 65 -2.55 -3.33 -8.13
C LEU A 65 -1.73 -3.56 -6.84
N ILE A 66 -2.35 -4.10 -5.79
CA ILE A 66 -1.62 -4.48 -4.55
C ILE A 66 -0.58 -5.57 -4.85
N GLU A 67 -0.91 -6.57 -5.68
CA GLU A 67 0.02 -7.60 -6.11
C GLU A 67 1.20 -7.00 -6.91
N GLU A 68 0.95 -6.06 -7.81
CA GLU A 68 2.03 -5.35 -8.53
C GLU A 68 2.97 -4.61 -7.56
N LYS A 69 2.44 -3.94 -6.54
CA LYS A 69 3.27 -3.25 -5.53
C LYS A 69 4.08 -4.22 -4.68
N ARG A 70 3.59 -5.44 -4.45
CA ARG A 70 4.32 -6.47 -3.71
C ARG A 70 5.64 -6.83 -4.41
N ASP A 71 5.61 -7.02 -5.73
CA ASP A 71 6.80 -7.35 -6.52
C ASP A 71 7.81 -6.19 -6.53
N GLU A 72 7.31 -4.95 -6.58
CA GLU A 72 8.14 -3.75 -6.43
C GLU A 72 8.80 -3.69 -5.04
N LEU A 73 8.05 -3.98 -3.98
CA LEU A 73 8.56 -4.01 -2.59
C LEU A 73 9.62 -5.10 -2.39
N ASP A 74 9.51 -6.25 -3.07
CA ASP A 74 10.53 -7.29 -3.04
C ASP A 74 11.85 -6.82 -3.64
N SER A 75 11.79 -6.13 -4.78
CA SER A 75 12.97 -5.52 -5.40
C SER A 75 13.60 -4.46 -4.50
N LEU A 76 12.78 -3.62 -3.87
CA LEU A 76 13.25 -2.57 -2.94
C LEU A 76 13.87 -3.16 -1.68
N LEU A 77 13.26 -4.21 -1.12
CA LEU A 77 13.78 -4.88 0.07
C LEU A 77 15.17 -5.46 -0.19
N GLY A 78 15.39 -6.09 -1.34
CA GLY A 78 16.71 -6.56 -1.76
C GLY A 78 17.72 -5.42 -1.86
N ALA A 79 17.36 -4.31 -2.51
CA ALA A 79 18.24 -3.15 -2.64
C ALA A 79 18.61 -2.52 -1.28
N LEU A 80 17.65 -2.43 -0.35
CA LEU A 80 17.88 -1.90 1.00
C LEU A 80 18.76 -2.84 1.83
N GLN A 81 18.61 -4.16 1.68
CA GLN A 81 19.46 -5.14 2.35
C GLN A 81 20.91 -5.07 1.86
N THR A 82 21.12 -4.93 0.56
CA THR A 82 22.47 -4.69 0.00
C THR A 82 23.06 -3.40 0.56
N LEU A 83 22.29 -2.31 0.56
CA LEU A 83 22.72 -1.04 1.14
C LEU A 83 23.07 -1.17 2.63
N TYR A 84 22.34 -1.98 3.40
CA TYR A 84 22.64 -2.22 4.81
C TYR A 84 24.00 -2.92 5.00
N LEU A 85 24.34 -3.86 4.12
CA LEU A 85 25.59 -4.62 4.20
C LEU A 85 26.82 -3.81 3.75
N GLU A 86 26.64 -2.88 2.81
CA GLU A 86 27.72 -2.06 2.26
C GLU A 86 28.14 -0.91 3.18
N GLN A 87 27.32 -0.57 4.18
CA GLN A 87 27.50 0.62 4.99
C GLN A 87 28.27 0.34 6.28
N THR A 88 29.27 1.18 6.54
CA THR A 88 30.15 1.08 7.72
C THR A 88 29.74 2.02 8.86
N SER A 89 28.90 3.01 8.58
CA SER A 89 28.39 3.97 9.56
C SER A 89 27.23 3.39 10.36
N ALA A 90 27.41 3.25 11.68
CA ALA A 90 26.38 2.71 12.58
C ALA A 90 25.08 3.53 12.57
N ILE A 91 25.17 4.86 12.42
CA ILE A 91 24.01 5.76 12.33
C ILE A 91 23.24 5.50 11.03
N PHE A 92 23.95 5.36 9.91
CA PHE A 92 23.34 5.09 8.61
C PHE A 92 22.72 3.69 8.56
N CYS A 93 23.37 2.68 9.15
CA CYS A 93 22.80 1.34 9.29
C CYS A 93 21.49 1.35 10.08
N GLY A 94 21.37 2.19 11.11
CA GLY A 94 20.14 2.40 11.86
C GLY A 94 18.98 2.89 10.97
N ASP A 95 19.24 3.90 10.14
CA ASP A 95 18.22 4.45 9.24
C ASP A 95 17.85 3.48 8.11
N VAL A 96 18.82 2.75 7.55
CA VAL A 96 18.55 1.70 6.56
C VAL A 96 17.67 0.61 7.16
N LYS A 97 17.92 0.22 8.41
CA LYS A 97 17.10 -0.78 9.10
C LYS A 97 15.65 -0.30 9.26
N ILE A 98 15.44 0.96 9.59
CA ILE A 98 14.09 1.56 9.67
C ILE A 98 13.39 1.48 8.31
N ALA A 99 14.08 1.81 7.21
CA ALA A 99 13.52 1.70 5.87
C ALA A 99 13.20 0.23 5.48
N ILE A 100 14.07 -0.72 5.85
CA ILE A 100 13.84 -2.16 5.65
C ILE A 100 12.58 -2.61 6.40
N ASP A 101 12.43 -2.21 7.66
CA ASP A 101 11.31 -2.63 8.49
C ASP A 101 9.99 -2.02 7.98
N PHE A 102 9.99 -0.76 7.54
CA PHE A 102 8.84 -0.16 6.87
C PHE A 102 8.49 -0.90 5.56
N CYS A 103 9.49 -1.21 4.73
CA CYS A 103 9.29 -1.99 3.49
C CYS A 103 8.69 -3.38 3.76
N ARG A 104 9.13 -4.06 4.84
CA ARG A 104 8.55 -5.34 5.27
C ARG A 104 7.12 -5.19 5.74
N ASN A 105 6.80 -4.13 6.48
CA ASN A 105 5.44 -3.87 6.94
C ASN A 105 4.49 -3.69 5.74
N LEU A 106 4.88 -2.88 4.75
CA LEU A 106 4.11 -2.73 3.51
C LEU A 106 3.97 -4.06 2.77
N LYS A 107 5.05 -4.86 2.67
CA LYS A 107 4.99 -6.18 2.04
C LYS A 107 4.03 -7.13 2.76
N ASN A 108 4.06 -7.17 4.09
CA ASN A 108 3.15 -8.00 4.87
C ASN A 108 1.69 -7.58 4.65
N TYR A 109 1.42 -6.27 4.57
CA TYR A 109 0.11 -5.77 4.18
C TYR A 109 -0.33 -6.27 2.79
N THR A 110 0.55 -6.24 1.79
CA THR A 110 0.20 -6.75 0.44
C THR A 110 -0.14 -8.26 0.41
N GLN A 111 0.28 -9.04 1.40
CA GLN A 111 -0.09 -10.47 1.51
C GLN A 111 -1.48 -10.67 2.14
N THR A 112 -1.92 -9.72 2.96
CA THR A 112 -3.20 -9.76 3.68
C THR A 112 -3.84 -8.37 3.68
N PRO A 113 -4.34 -7.89 2.52
CA PRO A 113 -4.79 -6.51 2.33
C PRO A 113 -6.14 -6.16 2.98
N ASP A 114 -6.61 -6.96 3.95
CA ASP A 114 -7.83 -6.72 4.71
C ASP A 114 -7.59 -5.88 5.99
N GLY A 115 -6.32 -5.59 6.31
CA GLY A 115 -5.94 -4.79 7.47
C GLY A 115 -5.78 -3.29 7.17
N GLU A 116 -5.34 -2.53 8.17
CA GLU A 116 -4.90 -1.15 7.97
C GLU A 116 -3.58 -1.10 7.20
N CYS A 117 -3.53 -0.32 6.11
CA CYS A 117 -2.28 -0.09 5.40
C CYS A 117 -1.30 0.65 6.33
N PRO A 118 -0.05 0.17 6.46
CA PRO A 118 0.96 0.85 7.25
C PRO A 118 1.17 2.28 6.74
N THR A 119 1.06 3.24 7.66
CA THR A 119 1.37 4.65 7.39
C THR A 119 2.79 4.94 7.80
N LEU A 120 3.45 5.81 7.03
CA LEU A 120 4.81 6.26 7.34
C LEU A 120 4.76 7.12 8.62
N LYS A 121 5.40 6.63 9.68
CA LYS A 121 5.48 7.35 10.96
C LYS A 121 6.56 8.42 10.90
N PHE A 122 6.44 9.44 11.76
CA PHE A 122 7.39 10.56 11.82
C PHE A 122 8.86 10.12 11.90
N HIS A 123 9.18 9.10 12.71
CA HIS A 123 10.55 8.61 12.84
C HIS A 123 11.05 7.86 11.59
N GLU A 124 10.15 7.16 10.87
CA GLU A 124 10.45 6.49 9.60
C GLU A 124 10.69 7.52 8.50
N GLU A 125 9.84 8.55 8.42
CA GLU A 125 10.00 9.66 7.48
C GLU A 125 11.30 10.44 7.73
N HIS A 126 11.62 10.69 9.00
CA HIS A 126 12.85 11.37 9.36
C HIS A 126 14.09 10.54 8.99
N ALA A 127 14.09 9.23 9.24
CA ALA A 127 15.16 8.32 8.85
C ALA A 127 15.34 8.28 7.32
N ILE A 128 14.25 8.10 6.57
CA ILE A 128 14.29 8.11 5.09
C ILE A 128 14.81 9.44 4.55
N SER A 129 14.42 10.55 5.15
CA SER A 129 14.87 11.89 4.75
C SER A 129 16.37 12.11 5.03
N ARG A 130 16.87 11.65 6.19
CA ARG A 130 18.31 11.69 6.50
C ARG A 130 19.11 10.87 5.50
N MET A 131 18.67 9.64 5.20
CA MET A 131 19.33 8.80 4.20
C MET A 131 19.35 9.45 2.82
N LEU A 132 18.26 10.11 2.41
CA LEU A 132 18.20 10.82 1.13
C LEU A 132 19.18 11.99 1.08
N ASN A 133 19.34 12.73 2.18
CA ASN A 133 20.28 13.83 2.29
C ASN A 133 21.73 13.33 2.31
N ASP A 134 22.05 12.34 3.13
CA ASP A 134 23.41 11.78 3.23
C ASP A 134 23.87 11.18 1.90
N LEU A 135 23.02 10.38 1.24
CA LEU A 135 23.32 9.81 -0.08
C LEU A 135 23.46 10.86 -1.18
N SER A 136 22.90 12.06 -1.01
CA SER A 136 23.08 13.18 -1.96
C SER A 136 24.43 13.88 -1.80
N ILE A 137 25.01 13.85 -0.59
CA ILE A 137 26.31 14.45 -0.27
C ILE A 137 27.45 13.58 -0.81
N PHE A 138 27.30 12.25 -0.81
CA PHE A 138 28.31 11.32 -1.32
C PHE A 138 28.27 11.09 -2.85
N ALA A 139 27.33 11.71 -3.57
CA ALA A 139 27.17 11.57 -5.02
C ALA A 139 27.75 12.74 -5.83
N GLN A 140 28.45 13.67 -5.18
CA GLN A 140 29.26 14.74 -5.79
C GLN A 140 30.74 14.37 -5.76
#